data_AF-A0A0A7EMA3-F1
#
_entry.id   AF-A0A0A7EMA3-F1
#
_cell.length_a   1.000
_cell.length_b   1.000
_cell.length_c   1.000
_cell.angle_alpha   90.00
_cell.angle_beta   90.00
_cell.angle_gamma   90.00
#
_symmetry.space_group_name_H-M   'P 1'
#
loop_
_entity.id
_entity.type
_entity.pdbx_description
1 polymer ?
#
loop_
_entity_poly.entity_id
_entity_poly.type
_entity_poly.pdbx_seq_one_letter_code
_entity_poly.pdbx_strand_id
1 'polypeptide(L)'
;MSLKVVLLGATLGNGISTKSGTPKPYSIASIDYIVPASSYHAGDHNIDKCGFDKKSVNMQHNTELFNKVQKLSVQHGVCDVDLILSPDPENPARNIVTDITLAKD
;
A
#
# COMPACT_ATOMS: atom_id res chain seq x y z
N MET A 1 7.63 -12.88 4.98
CA MET A 1 6.74 -12.43 6.09
C MET A 1 5.38 -12.13 5.49
N SER A 2 4.26 -12.25 6.22
CA SER A 2 2.94 -11.85 5.70
C SER A 2 2.30 -10.78 6.59
N LEU A 3 1.52 -9.89 5.97
CA LEU A 3 0.76 -8.85 6.63
C LEU A 3 -0.71 -8.94 6.18
N LYS A 4 -1.61 -9.26 7.13
CA LYS A 4 -3.05 -9.29 6.87
C LYS A 4 -3.63 -7.87 6.95
N VAL A 5 -4.34 -7.44 5.91
CA VAL A 5 -4.93 -6.09 5.82
C VAL A 5 -6.29 -6.13 5.11
N VAL A 6 -7.06 -5.07 5.30
CA VAL A 6 -8.26 -4.81 4.48
C VAL A 6 -7.84 -3.98 3.25
N LEU A 7 -7.84 -4.61 2.08
CA LEU A 7 -7.40 -4.03 0.81
C LEU A 7 -8.31 -2.88 0.36
N LEU A 8 -7.70 -1.75 -0.01
CA LEU A 8 -8.40 -0.62 -0.66
C LEU A 8 -8.08 -0.55 -2.16
N GLY A 9 -6.84 -0.80 -2.57
CA GLY A 9 -6.44 -0.79 -3.97
C GLY A 9 -4.92 -0.75 -4.17
N ALA A 10 -4.48 -0.44 -5.38
CA ALA A 10 -3.06 -0.28 -5.70
C ALA A 10 -2.82 0.87 -6.69
N THR A 11 -1.61 1.41 -6.65
CA THR A 11 -1.10 2.38 -7.62
C THR A 11 0.18 1.83 -8.25
N LEU A 12 0.22 1.78 -9.58
CA LEU A 12 1.41 1.49 -10.35
C LEU A 12 1.60 2.61 -11.38
N GLY A 13 2.78 3.20 -11.42
CA GLY A 13 3.06 4.27 -12.37
C GLY A 13 4.54 4.59 -12.46
N ASN A 14 4.94 5.17 -13.57
CA ASN A 14 6.28 5.67 -13.80
C ASN A 14 6.20 6.99 -14.58
N GLY A 15 7.23 7.81 -14.47
CA GLY A 15 7.26 9.08 -15.18
C GLY A 15 8.58 9.81 -15.00
N ILE A 16 8.61 11.03 -15.52
CA ILE A 16 9.75 11.93 -15.41
C ILE A 16 9.28 13.20 -14.71
N SER A 17 9.87 13.51 -13.56
CA SER A 17 9.62 14.76 -12.86
C SER A 17 10.47 15.87 -13.45
N THR A 18 9.83 16.95 -13.89
CA THR A 18 10.49 18.16 -14.43
C THR A 18 10.52 19.32 -13.44
N LYS A 19 9.97 19.14 -12.22
CA LYS A 19 9.82 20.20 -11.20
C LYS A 19 11.15 20.82 -10.73
N SER A 20 12.26 20.07 -10.83
CA SER A 20 13.59 20.48 -10.35
C SER A 20 14.49 21.05 -11.44
N GLY A 21 13.98 21.35 -12.65
CA GLY A 21 14.78 21.84 -13.79
C GLY A 21 15.62 20.75 -14.47
N THR A 22 16.06 19.73 -13.73
CA THR A 22 16.62 18.48 -14.29
C THR A 22 15.55 17.38 -14.32
N PRO A 23 15.23 16.81 -15.49
CA PRO A 23 14.30 15.69 -15.61
C PRO A 23 14.80 14.47 -14.80
N LYS A 24 14.04 14.05 -13.79
CA LYS A 24 14.38 12.89 -12.95
C LYS A 24 13.33 11.78 -13.11
N PRO A 25 13.72 10.56 -13.54
CA PRO A 25 12.79 9.44 -13.61
C PRO A 25 12.31 9.06 -12.20
N TYR A 26 11.05 8.64 -12.10
CA TYR A 26 10.47 8.10 -10.88
C TYR A 26 9.57 6.91 -11.20
N SER A 27 9.47 6.00 -10.25
CA SER A 27 8.53 4.89 -10.23
C SER A 27 7.70 4.95 -8.95
N ILE A 28 6.43 4.58 -9.07
CA ILE A 28 5.47 4.48 -7.97
C ILE A 28 4.89 3.07 -8.05
N ALA A 29 4.94 2.35 -6.94
CA ALA A 29 4.33 1.05 -6.79
C ALA A 29 3.91 0.91 -5.33
N SER A 30 2.60 0.97 -5.06
CA SER A 30 2.07 0.84 -3.70
C SER A 30 0.73 0.13 -3.65
N ILE A 31 0.48 -0.54 -2.53
CA ILE A 31 -0.82 -1.07 -2.15
C ILE A 31 -1.38 -0.17 -1.05
N ASP A 32 -2.63 0.27 -1.23
CA ASP A 32 -3.39 1.02 -0.26
C ASP A 32 -4.32 0.07 0.51
N TYR A 33 -4.37 0.24 1.83
CA TYR A 33 -5.21 -0.53 2.73
C TYR A 33 -5.79 0.37 3.83
N ILE A 34 -6.86 -0.07 4.47
CA ILE A 34 -7.50 0.69 5.55
C ILE A 34 -7.14 0.11 6.91
N VAL A 35 -7.05 1.00 7.91
CA VAL A 35 -6.91 0.65 9.32
C VAL A 35 -7.92 1.45 10.14
N PRO A 36 -8.32 0.97 11.34
CA PRO A 36 -9.14 1.78 12.23
C PRO A 36 -8.48 3.14 12.49
N ALA A 37 -9.27 4.22 12.38
CA ALA A 37 -8.78 5.55 12.67
C ALA A 37 -8.40 5.65 14.16
N SER A 38 -7.26 6.27 14.46
CA SER A 38 -6.81 6.49 15.83
C SER A 38 -6.95 7.95 16.21
N SER A 39 -7.70 8.22 17.28
CA SER A 39 -7.71 9.52 17.94
C SER A 39 -6.31 9.89 18.44
N TYR A 40 -6.03 11.17 18.56
CA TYR A 40 -4.76 11.70 19.06
C TYR A 40 -5.02 12.59 20.27
N HIS A 41 -4.50 12.14 21.42
CA HIS A 41 -4.60 12.86 22.69
C HIS A 41 -3.19 13.05 23.27
N ALA A 42 -2.72 14.30 23.32
CA ALA A 42 -1.40 14.64 23.85
C ALA A 42 -1.34 16.09 24.32
N GLY A 43 -1.10 16.31 25.62
CA GLY A 43 -1.14 17.66 26.21
C GLY A 43 -2.51 18.29 26.02
N ASP A 44 -2.54 19.48 25.42
CA ASP A 44 -3.78 20.19 25.07
C ASP A 44 -4.42 19.71 23.75
N HIS A 45 -3.85 18.71 23.09
CA HIS A 45 -4.43 18.13 21.89
C HIS A 45 -5.44 17.04 22.25
N ASN A 46 -6.69 17.22 21.82
CA ASN A 46 -7.76 16.23 21.90
C ASN A 46 -8.46 16.14 20.55
N ILE A 47 -8.02 15.22 19.71
CA ILE A 47 -8.53 15.03 18.35
C ILE A 47 -9.20 13.66 18.29
N ASP A 48 -10.52 13.65 18.24
CA ASP A 48 -11.32 12.44 18.08
C ASP A 48 -11.46 12.06 16.60
N LYS A 49 -11.24 10.79 16.29
CA LYS A 49 -11.45 10.24 14.95
C LYS A 49 -12.34 9.01 14.99
N CYS A 50 -13.14 8.81 13.95
CA CYS A 50 -13.97 7.63 13.77
C CYS A 50 -13.87 7.10 12.33
N GLY A 51 -14.13 5.81 12.14
CA GLY A 51 -14.05 5.15 10.84
C GLY A 51 -12.64 4.61 10.57
N PHE A 52 -12.12 4.88 9.37
CA PHE A 52 -10.87 4.28 8.88
C PHE A 52 -9.91 5.31 8.30
N ASP A 53 -8.62 5.12 8.54
CA ASP A 53 -7.53 5.84 7.91
C ASP A 53 -6.93 5.00 6.78
N LYS A 54 -6.52 5.65 5.69
CA LYS A 54 -5.76 5.02 4.61
C LYS A 54 -4.29 4.89 5.01
N LYS A 55 -3.73 3.70 4.84
CA LYS A 55 -2.28 3.45 4.85
C LYS A 55 -1.83 2.91 3.50
N SER A 56 -0.55 3.07 3.22
CA SER A 56 0.09 2.61 1.99
C SER A 56 1.35 1.84 2.33
N VAL A 57 1.61 0.77 1.58
CA VAL A 57 2.86 0.00 1.64
C VAL A 57 3.43 -0.11 0.23
N ASN A 58 4.75 0.02 0.11
CA ASN A 58 5.43 -0.15 -1.17
C ASN A 58 5.26 -1.58 -1.66
N MET A 59 5.11 -1.74 -2.97
CA MET A 59 5.12 -3.05 -3.63
C MET A 59 6.20 -3.08 -4.70
N GLN A 60 6.55 -4.29 -5.13
CA GLN A 60 7.41 -4.47 -6.29
C GLN A 60 6.76 -3.81 -7.51
N HIS A 61 7.54 -3.06 -8.30
CA HIS A 61 7.08 -2.46 -9.53
C HIS A 61 6.84 -3.54 -10.60
N ASN A 62 5.70 -4.23 -10.49
CA ASN A 62 5.35 -5.40 -11.28
C ASN A 62 3.88 -5.33 -11.73
N THR A 63 3.66 -5.32 -13.05
CA THR A 63 2.33 -5.30 -13.66
C THR A 63 1.49 -6.54 -13.32
N GLU A 64 2.09 -7.71 -13.16
CA GLU A 64 1.37 -8.93 -12.77
C GLU A 64 0.80 -8.82 -11.36
N LEU A 65 1.60 -8.31 -10.42
CA LEU A 65 1.15 -8.05 -9.05
C LEU A 65 0.01 -7.03 -9.04
N PHE A 66 0.15 -5.92 -9.79
CA PHE A 66 -0.91 -4.93 -9.93
C PHE A 66 -2.20 -5.55 -10.49
N ASN A 67 -2.12 -6.38 -11.53
CA ASN A 67 -3.27 -7.07 -12.11
C ASN A 67 -3.92 -8.05 -11.13
N LYS A 68 -3.14 -8.73 -10.29
CA LYS A 68 -3.69 -9.56 -9.19
C LYS A 68 -4.50 -8.72 -8.21
N VAL A 69 -3.96 -7.58 -7.78
CA VAL A 69 -4.68 -6.66 -6.88
C VAL A 69 -5.96 -6.16 -7.55
N GLN A 70 -5.88 -5.70 -8.80
CA GLN A 70 -7.04 -5.23 -9.56
C GLN A 70 -8.13 -6.31 -9.64
N LYS A 71 -7.76 -7.55 -9.95
CA LYS A 71 -8.70 -8.68 -10.03
C LYS A 71 -9.39 -8.91 -8.68
N LEU A 72 -8.63 -8.94 -7.58
CA LEU A 72 -9.18 -9.12 -6.24
C LEU A 72 -10.13 -7.98 -5.86
N SER A 73 -9.73 -6.73 -6.09
CA SER A 73 -10.54 -5.54 -5.79
C SER A 73 -11.84 -5.49 -6.62
N VAL A 74 -11.80 -5.87 -7.90
CA VAL A 74 -13.00 -5.89 -8.75
C VAL A 74 -13.94 -7.04 -8.36
N GLN A 75 -13.39 -8.21 -8.01
CA GLN A 75 -14.20 -9.40 -7.71
C GLN A 75 -14.81 -9.36 -6.30
N HIS A 76 -14.09 -8.83 -5.31
CA HIS A 76 -14.48 -8.90 -3.90
C HIS A 76 -14.72 -7.52 -3.27
N GLY A 77 -14.43 -6.43 -3.97
CA GLY A 77 -14.47 -5.08 -3.39
C GLY A 77 -13.38 -4.89 -2.34
N VAL A 78 -13.73 -4.16 -1.28
CA VAL A 78 -12.89 -3.99 -0.09
C VAL A 78 -12.92 -5.30 0.71
N CYS A 79 -11.79 -6.01 0.79
CA CYS A 79 -11.72 -7.37 1.34
C CYS A 79 -10.42 -7.62 2.12
N ASP A 80 -10.44 -8.64 2.98
CA ASP A 80 -9.26 -9.09 3.71
C ASP A 80 -8.29 -9.85 2.79
N VAL A 81 -7.02 -9.46 2.83
CA VAL A 81 -5.95 -10.07 2.04
C VAL A 81 -4.70 -10.27 2.90
N ASP A 82 -3.91 -11.27 2.52
CA ASP A 82 -2.55 -11.46 3.00
C ASP A 82 -1.57 -10.88 1.98
N LEU A 83 -0.80 -9.87 2.42
CA LEU A 83 0.30 -9.29 1.65
C LEU A 83 1.59 -10.04 1.97
N ILE A 84 2.26 -10.56 0.94
CA ILE A 84 3.53 -11.26 1.08
C ILE A 84 4.68 -10.25 1.00
N LEU A 85 5.37 -10.08 2.12
CA LEU A 85 6.45 -9.12 2.30
C LEU A 85 7.82 -9.78 2.17
N SER A 86 8.68 -9.12 1.41
CA SER A 86 10.09 -9.44 1.20
C SER A 86 10.95 -8.19 1.35
N PRO A 87 12.25 -8.32 1.71
CA PRO A 87 13.17 -7.18 1.73
C PRO A 87 13.23 -6.48 0.36
N ASP A 88 13.28 -5.15 0.36
CA ASP A 88 13.45 -4.35 -0.85
C ASP A 88 14.88 -4.53 -1.40
N PRO A 89 15.06 -4.96 -2.66
CA PRO A 89 16.38 -5.07 -3.28
C PRO A 89 17.16 -3.74 -3.31
N GLU A 90 16.46 -2.60 -3.38
CA GLU A 90 17.09 -1.27 -3.40
C GLU A 90 17.40 -0.76 -1.98
N ASN A 91 16.69 -1.26 -0.97
CA ASN A 91 16.89 -0.90 0.43
C ASN A 91 16.50 -2.04 1.38
N PRO A 92 17.44 -2.96 1.71
CA PRO A 92 17.14 -4.15 2.52
C PRO A 92 16.61 -3.85 3.94
N ALA A 93 16.70 -2.61 4.42
CA ALA A 93 16.11 -2.18 5.69
C ALA A 93 14.59 -1.98 5.63
N ARG A 94 13.99 -2.06 4.43
CA ARG A 94 12.54 -1.91 4.18
C ARG A 94 11.98 -3.18 3.59
N ASN A 95 10.70 -3.42 3.84
CA ASN A 95 9.93 -4.49 3.20
C ASN A 95 9.05 -3.91 2.10
N ILE A 96 8.92 -4.66 1.01
CA ILE A 96 7.97 -4.41 -0.08
C ILE A 96 7.05 -5.61 -0.26
N VAL A 97 5.84 -5.34 -0.75
CA VAL A 97 4.91 -6.39 -1.15
C VAL A 97 5.40 -7.01 -2.45
N THR A 98 5.50 -8.33 -2.47
CA THR A 98 5.92 -9.13 -3.64
C THR A 98 4.81 -10.03 -4.15
N ASP A 99 3.83 -10.36 -3.30
CA ASP A 99 2.63 -11.08 -3.72
C ASP A 99 1.43 -10.74 -2.84
N ILE A 100 0.23 -11.15 -3.29
CA ILE A 100 -1.04 -10.95 -2.59
C ILE A 100 -1.94 -12.17 -2.75
N THR A 101 -2.61 -12.55 -1.66
CA THR A 101 -3.64 -13.60 -1.67
C THR A 101 -4.86 -13.15 -0.88
N LEU A 102 -6.06 -13.61 -1.30
CA LEU A 102 -7.26 -13.44 -0.49
C LEU A 102 -7.04 -14.14 0.85
N ALA A 103 -7.35 -13.45 1.96
CA ALA A 103 -7.23 -14.06 3.28
C ALA A 103 -8.22 -15.22 3.37
N LYS A 104 -7.77 -16.35 3.90
CA LYS A 104 -8.68 -17.44 4.28
C LYS A 104 -9.28 -17.10 5.65
N ASP A 105 -10.58 -17.33 5.79
CA ASP A 105 -11.27 -17.31 7.08
C ASP A 105 -10.69 -18.36 8.04
#